data_AF-A0A969P8X5-F1
#
_entry.id   AF-A0A969P8X5-F1
#
_cell.length_a   1.000
_cell.length_b   1.000
_cell.length_c   1.000
_cell.angle_alpha   90.00
_cell.angle_beta   90.00
_cell.angle_gamma   90.00
#
_symmetry.space_group_name_H-M   'P 1'
#
loop_
_entity.id
_entity.type
_entity.pdbx_description
1 polymer ?
#
loop_
_entity_poly.entity_id
_entity_poly.type
_entity_poly.pdbx_seq_one_letter_code
_entity_poly.pdbx_strand_id
1 'polypeptide(L)'
;MIQESPHHQVETTTICASLEERLSRHPELKAKIESLLCVVENAAGDLIKANEAEQRVIEEIRQMGQAALQGWATRQNQAQHDEFVKTHPQAQRTRKNFSTGTLALEPLK
;
A
#
# COMPACT_ATOMS: atom_id res chain seq x y z
N MET A 1 39.25 19.95 37.01
CA MET A 1 39.10 20.16 35.55
C MET A 1 38.49 18.90 34.98
N ILE A 2 37.17 18.87 34.85
CA ILE A 2 36.44 17.76 34.27
C ILE A 2 36.44 18.02 32.76
N GLN A 3 37.12 17.17 31.99
CA GLN A 3 37.04 17.20 30.53
C GLN A 3 35.63 16.71 30.16
N GLU A 4 34.87 17.55 29.47
CA GLU A 4 33.57 17.19 28.92
C GLU A 4 33.76 16.12 27.83
N SER A 5 33.10 14.99 28.03
CA SER A 5 32.95 13.92 27.04
C SER A 5 32.27 14.47 25.79
N PRO A 6 32.80 14.25 24.57
CA PRO A 6 32.09 14.59 23.37
C PRO A 6 30.88 13.65 23.25
N HIS A 7 29.68 14.23 23.16
CA HIS A 7 28.47 13.52 22.79
C HIS A 7 28.73 12.75 21.50
N HIS A 8 28.91 11.44 21.63
CA HIS A 8 28.89 10.52 20.50
C HIS A 8 27.45 10.49 20.00
N GLN A 9 27.16 11.38 19.05
CA GLN A 9 26.04 11.21 18.14
C GLN A 9 26.36 9.95 17.35
N VAL A 10 25.86 8.81 17.84
CA VAL A 10 25.77 7.60 17.04
C VAL A 10 24.71 7.88 15.98
N GLU A 11 25.13 8.50 14.88
CA GLU A 11 24.39 8.39 13.64
C GLU A 11 24.48 6.93 13.19
N THR A 12 23.58 6.09 13.67
CA THR A 12 23.24 4.85 12.99
C THR A 12 22.54 5.24 11.69
N THR A 13 23.32 5.72 10.72
CA THR A 13 22.92 5.76 9.31
C THR A 13 22.75 4.31 8.91
N THR A 14 21.53 3.82 9.10
CA THR A 14 21.08 2.57 8.52
C THR A 14 21.30 2.73 7.01
N ILE A 15 22.05 1.80 6.42
CA ILE A 15 22.25 1.65 4.98
C ILE A 15 20.92 1.19 4.36
N CYS A 16 19.88 2.00 4.53
CA CYS A 16 18.58 1.84 3.93
C CYS A 16 18.35 3.06 3.05
N ALA A 17 17.84 2.81 1.85
CA ALA A 17 17.30 3.84 0.97
C ALA A 17 16.46 4.84 1.79
N SER A 18 16.56 6.13 1.46
CA SER A 18 15.84 7.18 2.18
C SER A 18 14.33 6.90 2.19
N LEU A 19 13.60 7.54 3.10
CA LEU A 19 12.15 7.41 3.12
C LEU A 19 11.55 7.79 1.76
N GLU A 20 12.01 8.89 1.15
CA GLU A 20 11.53 9.32 -0.17
C GLU A 20 11.82 8.27 -1.25
N GLU A 21 12.99 7.66 -1.22
CA GLU A 21 13.41 6.64 -2.18
C GLU A 21 12.65 5.31 -1.98
N ARG A 22 12.22 4.99 -0.77
CA ARG A 22 11.35 3.84 -0.50
C ARG A 22 9.92 4.13 -0.93
N LEU A 23 9.44 5.35 -0.71
CA LEU A 23 8.10 5.79 -1.12
C LEU A 23 7.98 5.95 -2.65
N SER A 24 9.06 6.30 -3.35
CA SER A 24 9.07 6.36 -4.81
C SER A 24 8.83 4.98 -5.45
N ARG A 25 9.20 3.89 -4.76
CA ARG A 25 8.89 2.51 -5.16
C ARG A 25 7.44 2.10 -4.85
N HIS A 26 6.68 2.95 -4.15
CA HIS A 26 5.31 2.69 -3.70
C HIS A 26 4.42 3.93 -3.92
N PRO A 27 4.14 4.32 -5.18
CA PRO A 27 3.46 5.58 -5.50
C PRO A 27 2.07 5.71 -4.85
N GLU A 28 1.31 4.62 -4.74
CA GLU A 28 0.01 4.61 -4.08
C GLU A 28 0.12 4.92 -2.58
N LEU A 29 1.12 4.34 -1.91
CA LEU A 29 1.37 4.59 -0.49
C LEU A 29 1.88 6.02 -0.25
N LYS A 30 2.75 6.51 -1.15
CA LYS A 30 3.25 7.88 -1.12
C LYS A 30 2.09 8.88 -1.16
N ALA A 31 1.17 8.73 -2.11
CA ALA A 31 0.00 9.62 -2.25
C ALA A 31 -0.89 9.63 -0.98
N LYS A 32 -1.03 8.48 -0.31
CA LYS A 32 -1.80 8.38 0.93
C LYS A 32 -1.12 9.05 2.12
N ILE A 33 0.21 8.97 2.21
CA ILE A 33 0.97 9.69 3.24
C ILE A 33 0.89 11.20 3.01
N GLU A 34 0.98 11.66 1.76
CA GLU A 34 0.80 13.08 1.41
C GLU A 34 -0.61 13.58 1.79
N SER A 35 -1.65 12.79 1.50
CA SER A 35 -3.04 13.08 1.91
C SER A 35 -3.18 13.20 3.44
N LEU A 36 -2.57 12.28 4.19
CA LEU A 36 -2.58 12.31 5.66
C LEU A 36 -1.88 13.55 6.20
N LEU A 37 -0.76 13.98 5.61
CA LEU A 37 -0.06 15.21 5.99
C LEU A 37 -0.95 16.44 5.78
N CYS A 38 -1.67 16.53 4.65
CA CYS A 38 -2.62 17.62 4.43
C CYS A 38 -3.72 17.69 5.50
N VAL A 39 -4.19 16.53 5.99
CA VAL A 39 -5.17 16.47 7.08
C VAL A 39 -4.57 16.95 8.40
N VAL A 40 -3.35 16.51 8.73
CA VAL A 40 -2.65 16.93 9.96
C VAL A 40 -2.33 18.42 9.96
N GLU A 41 -1.92 18.95 8.81
CA GLU A 41 -1.66 20.38 8.62
C GLU A 41 -2.94 21.21 8.55
N ASN A 42 -4.11 20.56 8.48
CA ASN A 42 -5.38 21.20 8.18
C ASN A 42 -5.25 22.14 6.97
N ALA A 43 -4.61 21.67 5.90
CA ALA A 43 -4.24 22.50 4.75
C ALA A 43 -5.46 23.15 4.05
N ALA A 44 -6.65 22.53 4.17
CA ALA A 44 -7.91 23.07 3.67
C ALA A 44 -8.59 24.04 4.65
N GLY A 45 -8.17 24.09 5.91
CA GLY A 45 -8.72 24.94 6.95
C GLY A 45 -10.15 24.57 7.38
N ASP A 46 -10.67 23.43 6.94
CA ASP A 46 -12.06 23.01 7.07
C ASP A 46 -12.32 22.13 8.30
N LEU A 47 -11.27 21.65 8.97
CA LEU A 47 -11.38 20.86 10.21
C LEU A 47 -11.57 21.77 11.42
N ILE A 48 -12.79 22.27 11.60
CA ILE A 48 -13.16 23.19 12.68
C ILE A 48 -13.52 22.43 13.97
N LYS A 49 -14.15 21.24 13.84
CA LYS A 49 -14.54 20.42 14.99
C LYS A 49 -13.63 19.21 15.16
N ALA A 50 -13.37 18.87 16.42
CA ALA A 50 -12.54 17.71 16.77
C ALA A 50 -13.08 16.38 16.23
N ASN A 51 -14.42 16.20 16.20
CA ASN A 51 -15.03 14.97 15.69
C ASN A 51 -14.85 14.80 14.16
N GLU A 52 -14.90 15.89 13.41
CA GLU A 52 -14.68 15.91 11.95
C GLU A 52 -13.22 15.62 11.63
N ALA A 53 -12.29 16.21 12.40
CA ALA A 53 -10.86 15.91 12.31
C ALA A 53 -10.57 14.43 12.63
N GLU A 54 -11.16 13.89 13.70
CA GLU A 54 -11.01 12.49 14.09
C GLU A 54 -11.51 11.54 12.99
N GLN A 55 -12.72 11.76 12.47
CA GLN A 55 -13.28 10.95 11.40
C GLN A 55 -12.41 10.99 10.14
N ARG A 56 -11.90 12.18 9.78
CA ARG A 56 -11.03 12.35 8.62
C ARG A 56 -9.73 11.57 8.77
N VAL A 57 -9.07 11.66 9.92
CA VAL A 57 -7.82 10.92 10.19
C VAL A 57 -8.05 9.41 10.14
N ILE A 58 -9.12 8.91 10.76
CA ILE A 58 -9.46 7.48 10.75
C ILE A 58 -9.63 6.97 9.31
N GLU A 59 -10.34 7.74 8.48
CA GLU A 59 -10.63 7.34 7.11
C GLU A 59 -9.38 7.34 6.24
N GLU A 60 -8.51 8.36 6.34
CA GLU A 60 -7.23 8.37 5.62
C GLU A 60 -6.35 7.18 6.02
N ILE A 61 -6.26 6.86 7.32
CA ILE A 61 -5.50 5.71 7.81
C ILE A 61 -6.08 4.40 7.27
N ARG A 62 -7.41 4.25 7.24
CA ARG A 62 -8.06 3.06 6.66
C ARG A 62 -7.70 2.89 5.19
N GLN A 63 -7.86 3.95 4.39
CA GLN A 63 -7.58 3.91 2.97
C GLN A 63 -6.09 3.66 2.69
N MET A 64 -5.21 4.24 3.51
CA MET A 64 -3.77 3.97 3.44
C MET A 64 -3.45 2.50 3.74
N GLY A 65 -4.07 1.93 4.77
CA GLY A 65 -3.92 0.50 5.10
C GLY A 65 -4.40 -0.41 3.98
N GLN A 66 -5.53 -0.10 3.35
CA GLN A 66 -6.04 -0.84 2.19
C GLN A 66 -5.06 -0.78 1.00
N ALA A 67 -4.55 0.41 0.67
CA ALA A 67 -3.56 0.56 -0.40
C ALA A 67 -2.28 -0.23 -0.12
N ALA A 68 -1.79 -0.19 1.13
CA ALA A 68 -0.61 -0.95 1.53
C ALA A 68 -0.81 -2.48 1.37
N LEU A 69 -1.95 -3.00 1.81
CA LEU A 69 -2.29 -4.42 1.67
C LEU A 69 -2.46 -4.85 0.21
N GLN A 70 -3.15 -4.03 -0.59
CA GLN A 70 -3.33 -4.29 -2.02
C GLN A 70 -1.99 -4.31 -2.76
N GLY A 71 -1.12 -3.32 -2.49
CA GLY A 71 0.21 -3.26 -3.08
C GLY A 71 1.10 -4.45 -2.66
N TRP A 72 0.99 -4.91 -1.42
CA TRP A 72 1.67 -6.12 -0.96
C TRP A 72 1.17 -7.37 -1.69
N ALA A 73 -0.15 -7.57 -1.76
CA ALA A 73 -0.76 -8.72 -2.42
C ALA A 73 -0.39 -8.79 -3.92
N THR A 74 -0.42 -7.66 -4.62
CA THR A 74 -0.01 -7.59 -6.03
C THR A 74 1.45 -8.01 -6.22
N ARG A 75 2.36 -7.54 -5.37
CA ARG A 75 3.78 -7.91 -5.44
C ARG A 75 4.01 -9.39 -5.15
N GLN A 76 3.30 -9.93 -4.15
CA GLN A 76 3.39 -11.35 -3.81
C GLN A 76 2.93 -12.22 -4.99
N ASN A 77 1.80 -11.86 -5.60
CA ASN A 77 1.29 -12.56 -6.78
C ASN A 77 2.26 -12.48 -7.97
N GLN A 78 2.88 -11.31 -8.19
CA GLN A 78 3.85 -11.15 -9.27
C GLN A 78 5.11 -11.99 -9.02
N ALA A 79 5.64 -12.00 -7.80
CA ALA A 79 6.80 -12.81 -7.45
C ALA A 79 6.52 -14.31 -7.65
N GLN A 80 5.35 -14.78 -7.22
CA GLN A 80 4.91 -16.16 -7.43
C GLN A 80 4.72 -16.48 -8.92
N HIS A 81 4.14 -15.56 -9.69
CA HIS A 81 4.00 -15.72 -11.13
C HIS A 81 5.37 -15.83 -11.82
N ASP A 82 6.30 -14.94 -11.48
CA ASP A 82 7.64 -14.92 -12.09
C ASP A 82 8.44 -16.18 -11.72
N GLU A 83 8.30 -16.66 -10.49
CA GLU A 83 8.88 -17.95 -10.05
C GLU A 83 8.24 -19.13 -10.79
N PHE A 84 6.92 -19.12 -10.97
CA PHE A 84 6.21 -20.15 -11.72
C PHE A 84 6.65 -20.20 -13.19
N VAL A 85 6.78 -19.05 -13.85
CA VAL A 85 7.27 -18.95 -15.23
C VAL A 85 8.71 -19.46 -15.34
N LYS A 86 9.58 -19.14 -14.39
CA LYS A 86 10.97 -19.63 -14.36
C LYS A 86 11.05 -21.15 -14.19
N THR A 87 10.24 -21.71 -13.29
CA THR A 87 10.25 -23.15 -12.99
C THR A 87 9.54 -23.98 -14.05
N HIS A 88 8.57 -23.39 -14.76
CA HIS A 88 7.75 -24.06 -15.76
C HIS A 88 7.70 -23.25 -17.07
N PRO A 89 8.81 -23.13 -17.82
CA PRO A 89 8.88 -22.30 -19.02
C PRO A 89 7.99 -22.78 -20.18
N GLN A 90 7.53 -24.05 -20.13
CA GLN A 90 6.58 -24.59 -21.09
C GLN A 90 5.12 -24.51 -20.63
N ALA A 91 4.85 -23.99 -19.42
CA ALA A 91 3.48 -23.80 -18.95
C ALA A 91 2.79 -22.71 -19.78
N GLN A 92 1.72 -23.08 -20.47
CA GLN A 92 0.88 -22.14 -21.20
C GLN A 92 -0.25 -21.64 -20.30
N ARG A 93 -0.53 -20.34 -20.37
CA ARG A 93 -1.62 -19.71 -19.63
C ARG A 93 -2.95 -20.13 -20.23
N THR A 94 -3.55 -21.20 -19.72
CA THR A 94 -4.88 -21.63 -20.16
C THR A 94 -5.94 -20.70 -19.59
N ARG A 95 -6.65 -19.97 -20.46
CA ARG A 95 -7.81 -19.18 -20.06
C ARG A 95 -8.92 -20.14 -19.61
N LYS A 96 -9.33 -20.06 -18.35
CA LYS A 96 -10.55 -20.74 -17.90
C LYS A 96 -11.75 -20.05 -18.57
N ASN A 97 -12.37 -20.72 -19.54
CA ASN A 97 -13.63 -20.27 -20.12
C ASN A 97 -14.71 -20.42 -19.04
N PHE A 98 -15.31 -19.31 -18.60
CA PHE A 98 -16.54 -19.35 -17.81
C PHE A 98 -17.66 -19.86 -18.72
N SER A 99 -17.82 -21.18 -18.82
CA SER A 99 -19.06 -21.76 -19.31
C SER A 99 -20.08 -21.59 -18.19
N THR A 100 -20.75 -20.44 -18.19
CA THR A 100 -22.00 -20.30 -17.44
C THR A 100 -23.01 -21.17 -18.17
N GLY A 101 -23.23 -22.39 -17.65
CA GLY A 101 -24.33 -23.22 -18.11
C GLY A 101 -25.64 -22.49 -17.86
N THR A 102 -26.16 -21.82 -18.89
CA THR A 102 -27.52 -21.32 -18.89
C THR A 102 -28.44 -22.55 -18.81
N LEU A 103 -28.93 -22.86 -17.62
CA LEU A 103 -30.10 -23.73 -17.48
C LEU A 103 -31.26 -23.00 -18.16
N ALA A 104 -31.59 -23.42 -19.38
CA ALA A 104 -32.82 -23.03 -20.04
C ALA A 104 -33.96 -23.51 -19.14
N LEU A 105 -34.64 -22.58 -18.47
CA LEU A 105 -35.89 -22.86 -17.80
C LEU A 105 -36.91 -23.17 -18.91
N GLU A 106 -37.21 -24.45 -19.08
CA GLU A 106 -38.34 -24.92 -19.88
C GLU A 106 -39.62 -24.21 -19.38
N PRO A 107 -40.43 -23.59 -20.26
CA PRO A 107 -41.67 -22.96 -19.84
C PRO A 107 -42.66 -24.04 -19.37
N LEU A 108 -43.14 -23.90 -18.14
CA LEU A 108 -44.23 -24.68 -17.57
C LEU A 108 -45.46 -24.56 -18.50
N LYS A 109 -45.99 -25.71 -18.93
CA LYS A 109 -47.29 -25.82 -19.60
C LYS A 109 -48.43 -25.66 -18.62
#